data_AF-M6HP62-F1
#
_entry.id   AF-M6HP62-F1
#
_cell.length_a   1.000
_cell.length_b   1.000
_cell.length_c   1.000
_cell.angle_alpha   90.00
_cell.angle_beta   90.00
_cell.angle_gamma   90.00
#
_symmetry.space_group_name_H-M   'P 1'
#
loop_
_entity.id
_entity.type
_entity.pdbx_description
1 polymer ?
#
loop_
_entity_poly.entity_id
_entity_poly.type
_entity_poly.pdbx_seq_one_letter_code
_entity_poly.pdbx_strand_id
1 'polypeptide(L)'
;MSKFLSIFDIYTIGILDYGNFLKLGIIYFHSFGVVIGFLLGFSKLFSSDGFSKSYGSVLQSAAFFLILNNGILIDQGTLRNDSRILFGSYYGLVLYSSLAVLVCFNYLFESFDNPWIYCKRLLWLIPFVIPLSYLIPDFYFISFIDILGFAISISTFIWSLNRILKANKSILYFNLPFLSLLISICFVFDFFGTIFDKKNFLFFAEFIPGLVICYTILLERFFLPYSVKLLLRSWMLT
;
A
#
# COMPACT_ATOMS: atom_id res chain seq x y z
N MET A 1 -1.97 -19.05 -51.89
CA MET A 1 -0.74 -18.28 -51.59
C MET A 1 -0.52 -18.32 -50.09
N SER A 2 0.22 -19.31 -49.59
CA SER A 2 0.51 -19.45 -48.15
C SER A 2 1.52 -18.37 -47.76
N LYS A 3 1.14 -17.47 -46.86
CA LYS A 3 2.09 -16.53 -46.23
C LYS A 3 3.14 -17.35 -45.50
N PHE A 4 4.36 -17.38 -46.02
CA PHE A 4 5.54 -17.81 -45.27
C PHE A 4 5.75 -16.74 -44.18
N LEU A 5 5.29 -17.04 -42.96
CA LEU A 5 5.68 -16.27 -41.78
C LEU A 5 7.17 -16.56 -41.56
N SER A 6 8.00 -15.53 -41.60
CA SER A 6 9.42 -15.69 -41.32
C SER A 6 9.62 -16.12 -39.86
N ILE A 7 10.74 -16.78 -39.55
CA ILE A 7 11.08 -17.16 -38.17
C ILE A 7 11.05 -15.92 -37.25
N PHE A 8 11.46 -14.75 -37.75
CA PHE A 8 11.37 -13.48 -37.04
C PHE A 8 9.92 -13.06 -36.75
N ASP A 9 8.97 -13.31 -37.65
CA ASP A 9 7.55 -13.02 -37.40
C ASP A 9 6.97 -13.92 -36.31
N ILE A 10 7.35 -15.21 -36.27
CA ILE A 10 6.91 -16.17 -35.24
C ILE A 10 7.46 -15.78 -33.87
N TYR A 11 8.74 -15.40 -33.78
CA TYR A 11 9.33 -14.90 -32.53
C TYR A 11 8.69 -13.59 -32.07
N THR A 12 8.41 -12.67 -32.99
CA THR A 12 7.76 -11.39 -32.67
C THR A 12 6.32 -11.59 -32.19
N ILE A 13 5.57 -12.48 -32.83
CA ILE A 13 4.21 -12.88 -32.40
C ILE A 13 4.24 -13.56 -31.03
N GLY A 14 5.16 -14.50 -30.80
CA GLY A 14 5.31 -15.18 -29.51
C GLY A 14 5.72 -14.25 -28.35
N ILE A 15 6.61 -13.28 -28.61
CA ILE A 15 7.00 -12.26 -27.62
C ILE A 15 5.84 -11.31 -27.33
N LEU A 16 5.06 -10.92 -28.34
CA LEU A 16 3.88 -10.07 -28.17
C LEU A 16 2.81 -10.78 -27.35
N ASP A 17 2.60 -12.07 -27.60
CA ASP A 17 1.61 -12.90 -26.89
C ASP A 17 2.03 -13.10 -25.42
N TYR A 18 3.31 -13.35 -25.17
CA TYR A 18 3.86 -13.44 -23.82
C TYR A 18 3.78 -12.10 -23.06
N GLY A 19 4.08 -10.98 -23.72
CA GLY A 19 3.96 -9.65 -23.14
C GLY A 19 2.51 -9.30 -22.77
N ASN A 20 1.55 -9.65 -23.62
CA ASN A 20 0.13 -9.47 -23.36
C ASN A 20 -0.35 -10.37 -22.21
N PHE A 21 0.08 -11.62 -22.17
CA PHE A 21 -0.22 -12.55 -21.09
C PHE A 21 0.32 -12.05 -19.74
N LEU A 22 1.57 -11.58 -19.69
CA LEU A 22 2.15 -11.01 -18.48
C LEU A 22 1.40 -9.75 -18.02
N LYS A 23 1.06 -8.86 -18.95
CA LYS A 23 0.27 -7.66 -18.65
C LYS A 23 -1.08 -8.02 -18.06
N LEU A 24 -1.77 -8.99 -18.65
CA LEU A 24 -3.04 -9.51 -18.15
C LEU A 24 -2.90 -10.14 -16.75
N GLY A 25 -1.84 -10.93 -16.54
CA GLY A 25 -1.53 -11.54 -15.25
C GLY A 25 -1.29 -10.50 -14.15
N ILE A 26 -0.56 -9.43 -14.44
CA ILE A 26 -0.33 -8.31 -13.52
C ILE A 26 -1.66 -7.63 -13.14
N ILE A 27 -2.54 -7.39 -14.10
CA ILE A 27 -3.85 -6.78 -13.86
C ILE A 27 -4.68 -7.65 -12.93
N TYR A 28 -4.84 -8.94 -13.24
CA TYR A 28 -5.61 -9.85 -12.40
C TYR A 28 -5.03 -9.99 -11.00
N PHE A 29 -3.70 -10.08 -10.88
CA PHE A 29 -3.05 -10.18 -9.59
C PHE A 29 -3.27 -8.91 -8.74
N HIS A 30 -3.13 -7.73 -9.36
CA HIS A 30 -3.39 -6.46 -8.70
C HIS A 30 -4.85 -6.36 -8.25
N SER A 31 -5.81 -6.60 -9.15
CA SER A 31 -7.24 -6.54 -8.82
C SER A 31 -7.63 -7.54 -7.74
N PHE A 32 -7.06 -8.75 -7.76
CA PHE A 32 -7.24 -9.74 -6.71
C PHE A 32 -6.75 -9.20 -5.36
N GLY A 33 -5.54 -8.62 -5.32
CA GLY A 33 -5.00 -7.99 -4.12
C GLY A 33 -5.91 -6.90 -3.56
N VAL A 34 -6.40 -6.01 -4.42
CA VAL A 34 -7.33 -4.92 -4.05
C VAL A 34 -8.63 -5.48 -3.46
N VAL A 35 -9.27 -6.44 -4.14
CA VAL A 35 -10.56 -7.01 -3.70
C VAL A 35 -10.41 -7.74 -2.37
N ILE A 36 -9.39 -8.58 -2.23
CA ILE A 36 -9.17 -9.32 -0.97
C ILE A 36 -8.78 -8.34 0.15
N GLY A 37 -7.93 -7.35 -0.13
CA GLY A 37 -7.57 -6.30 0.82
C GLY A 37 -8.79 -5.53 1.32
N PHE A 38 -9.72 -5.20 0.43
CA PHE A 38 -10.99 -4.57 0.78
C PHE A 38 -11.87 -5.48 1.66
N LEU A 39 -12.09 -6.74 1.26
CA LEU A 39 -12.95 -7.66 2.00
C LEU A 39 -12.40 -7.97 3.40
N LEU A 40 -11.09 -8.24 3.49
CA LEU A 40 -10.42 -8.49 4.77
C LEU A 40 -10.35 -7.23 5.62
N GLY A 41 -10.04 -6.08 5.02
CA GLY A 41 -10.03 -4.78 5.69
C GLY A 41 -11.37 -4.50 6.36
N PHE A 42 -12.46 -4.66 5.60
CA PHE A 42 -13.82 -4.53 6.11
C PHE A 42 -14.11 -5.51 7.25
N SER A 43 -13.84 -6.81 7.06
CA SER A 43 -14.04 -7.82 8.11
C SER A 43 -13.31 -7.48 9.42
N LYS A 44 -12.06 -7.00 9.32
CA LYS A 44 -11.21 -6.65 10.46
C LYS A 44 -11.66 -5.38 11.18
N LEU A 45 -12.24 -4.41 10.47
CA LEU A 45 -12.82 -3.20 11.07
C LEU A 45 -13.97 -3.51 12.06
N PHE A 46 -14.69 -4.61 11.86
CA PHE A 46 -15.76 -5.07 12.76
C PHE A 46 -15.32 -6.06 13.84
N SER A 47 -14.02 -6.37 13.93
CA SER A 47 -13.49 -7.20 15.02
C SER A 47 -13.65 -6.54 16.39
N SER A 48 -13.47 -7.30 17.47
CA SER A 48 -13.48 -6.76 18.84
C SER A 48 -12.12 -6.18 19.26
N ASP A 49 -11.03 -6.66 18.67
CA ASP A 49 -9.64 -6.32 19.00
C ASP A 49 -9.19 -4.99 18.36
N GLY A 50 -8.51 -4.15 19.14
CA GLY A 50 -8.04 -2.83 18.70
C GLY A 50 -6.99 -2.91 17.60
N PHE A 51 -6.08 -3.88 17.67
CA PHE A 51 -5.08 -4.06 16.61
C PHE A 51 -5.71 -4.50 15.29
N SER A 52 -6.63 -5.46 15.34
CA SER A 52 -7.38 -5.93 14.19
C SER A 52 -8.15 -4.79 13.50
N LYS A 53 -8.77 -3.88 14.25
CA LYS A 53 -9.40 -2.67 13.68
C LYS A 53 -8.40 -1.76 12.97
N SER A 54 -7.27 -1.47 13.62
CA SER A 54 -6.21 -0.64 13.02
C SER A 54 -5.63 -1.27 11.76
N TYR A 55 -5.36 -2.57 11.78
CA TYR A 55 -4.90 -3.30 10.62
C TYR A 55 -5.94 -3.27 9.49
N GLY A 56 -7.22 -3.49 9.84
CA GLY A 56 -8.33 -3.37 8.91
C GLY A 56 -8.43 -1.99 8.26
N SER A 57 -8.20 -0.91 9.02
CA SER A 57 -8.24 0.45 8.48
C SER A 57 -7.07 0.77 7.54
N VAL A 58 -5.88 0.21 7.78
CA VAL A 58 -4.75 0.28 6.85
C VAL A 58 -5.09 -0.44 5.55
N LEU A 59 -5.58 -1.68 5.61
CA LEU A 59 -5.96 -2.44 4.42
C LEU A 59 -7.06 -1.73 3.62
N GLN A 60 -8.07 -1.23 4.31
CA GLN A 60 -9.20 -0.54 3.69
C GLN A 60 -8.75 0.74 2.99
N SER A 61 -7.91 1.55 3.63
CA SER A 61 -7.39 2.79 3.03
C SER A 61 -6.48 2.53 1.83
N ALA A 62 -5.61 1.52 1.90
CA ALA A 62 -4.77 1.09 0.78
C ALA A 62 -5.61 0.57 -0.41
N ALA A 63 -6.66 -0.22 -0.15
CA ALA A 63 -7.55 -0.72 -1.18
C ALA A 63 -8.35 0.44 -1.84
N PHE A 64 -8.90 1.37 -1.05
CA PHE A 64 -9.60 2.54 -1.61
C PHE A 64 -8.68 3.43 -2.44
N PHE A 65 -7.44 3.65 -1.98
CA PHE A 65 -6.42 4.36 -2.76
C PHE A 65 -6.23 3.71 -4.14
N LEU A 66 -6.06 2.39 -4.21
CA LEU A 66 -5.88 1.69 -5.49
C LEU A 66 -7.13 1.74 -6.39
N ILE A 67 -8.33 1.64 -5.81
CA ILE A 67 -9.59 1.77 -6.56
C ILE A 67 -9.70 3.17 -7.19
N LEU A 68 -9.31 4.21 -6.48
CA LEU A 68 -9.35 5.60 -6.95
C LEU A 68 -8.24 5.94 -7.95
N ASN A 69 -7.16 5.13 -7.99
CA ASN A 69 -6.01 5.29 -8.86
C ASN A 69 -5.84 4.07 -9.79
N ASN A 70 -6.88 3.79 -10.58
CA ASN A 70 -6.96 2.72 -11.58
C ASN A 70 -6.59 3.19 -13.00
N GLY A 71 -5.83 4.30 -13.09
CA GLY A 71 -5.53 5.05 -14.30
C GLY A 71 -4.73 4.29 -15.34
N ILE A 72 -3.67 3.61 -14.87
CA ILE A 72 -2.60 3.13 -15.74
C ILE A 72 -2.65 1.60 -15.86
N LEU A 73 -2.98 0.93 -14.77
CA LEU A 73 -3.00 -0.53 -14.72
C LEU A 73 -4.27 -1.12 -15.36
N ILE A 74 -5.43 -0.46 -15.21
CA ILE A 74 -6.74 -0.97 -15.69
C ILE A 74 -7.22 -0.20 -16.94
N ASP A 75 -6.48 0.81 -17.41
CA ASP A 75 -6.85 1.69 -18.54
C ASP A 75 -8.25 2.31 -18.36
N GLN A 76 -8.66 2.49 -17.10
CA GLN A 76 -9.84 3.25 -16.71
C GLN A 76 -9.37 4.66 -16.36
N GLY A 77 -10.15 5.69 -16.67
CA GLY A 77 -9.82 7.06 -16.24
C GLY A 77 -9.59 7.13 -14.72
N THR A 78 -8.75 8.06 -14.26
CA THR A 78 -8.45 8.23 -12.83
C THR A 78 -9.65 8.85 -12.09
N LEU A 79 -10.43 8.04 -11.37
CA LEU A 79 -11.64 8.50 -10.66
C LEU A 79 -11.34 9.61 -9.64
N ARG A 80 -10.12 9.62 -9.06
CA ARG A 80 -9.68 10.69 -8.14
C ARG A 80 -9.74 12.09 -8.77
N ASN A 81 -9.66 12.20 -10.09
CA ASN A 81 -9.65 13.49 -10.79
C ASN A 81 -11.05 14.02 -11.14
N ASP A 82 -12.11 13.24 -10.91
CA ASP A 82 -13.49 13.63 -11.24
C ASP A 82 -14.01 14.80 -10.39
N SER A 83 -13.50 14.94 -9.17
CA SER A 83 -13.80 16.10 -8.32
C SER A 83 -12.64 16.44 -7.40
N ARG A 84 -12.53 17.71 -7.03
CA ARG A 84 -11.47 18.17 -6.11
C ARG A 84 -11.61 17.56 -4.71
N ILE A 85 -12.83 17.24 -4.29
CA ILE A 85 -13.11 16.52 -3.04
C ILE A 85 -12.53 15.11 -3.10
N LEU A 86 -12.75 14.38 -4.19
CA LEU A 86 -12.19 13.03 -4.38
C LEU A 86 -10.66 13.08 -4.45
N PHE A 87 -10.09 14.06 -5.14
CA PHE A 87 -8.66 14.29 -5.21
C PHE A 87 -8.04 14.52 -3.83
N GLY A 88 -8.60 15.43 -3.03
CA GLY A 88 -8.15 15.68 -1.67
C GLY A 88 -8.37 14.48 -0.73
N SER A 89 -9.51 13.77 -0.87
CA SER A 89 -9.81 12.56 -0.09
C SER A 89 -8.82 11.43 -0.39
N TYR A 90 -8.44 11.28 -1.66
CA TYR A 90 -7.46 10.31 -2.14
C TYR A 90 -6.10 10.54 -1.47
N TYR A 91 -5.53 11.74 -1.57
CA TYR A 91 -4.24 12.04 -0.94
C TYR A 91 -4.31 12.07 0.59
N GLY A 92 -5.49 12.37 1.16
CA GLY A 92 -5.76 12.20 2.58
C GLY A 92 -5.68 10.73 3.03
N LEU A 93 -6.22 9.80 2.23
CA LEU A 93 -6.13 8.36 2.47
C LEU A 93 -4.68 7.84 2.37
N VAL A 94 -3.88 8.37 1.43
CA VAL A 94 -2.46 8.03 1.27
C VAL A 94 -1.64 8.38 2.52
N LEU A 95 -1.81 9.59 3.05
CA LEU A 95 -1.12 10.00 4.27
C LEU A 95 -1.64 9.25 5.49
N TYR A 96 -2.96 9.05 5.57
CA TYR A 96 -3.57 8.26 6.61
C TYR A 96 -3.01 6.83 6.67
N SER A 97 -2.95 6.13 5.53
CA SER A 97 -2.48 4.74 5.48
C SER A 97 -1.01 4.65 5.92
N SER A 98 -0.17 5.57 5.45
CA SER A 98 1.26 5.65 5.78
C SER A 98 1.50 5.84 7.29
N LEU A 99 0.73 6.73 7.92
CA LEU A 99 0.81 6.95 9.38
C LEU A 99 0.19 5.82 10.18
N ALA A 100 -0.90 5.22 9.69
CA ALA A 100 -1.55 4.09 10.34
C ALA A 100 -0.65 2.84 10.35
N VAL A 101 0.18 2.63 9.32
CA VAL A 101 1.25 1.61 9.33
C VAL A 101 2.25 1.86 10.45
N LEU A 102 2.72 3.09 10.62
CA LEU A 102 3.62 3.46 11.73
C LEU A 102 2.97 3.18 13.09
N VAL A 103 1.69 3.52 13.27
CA VAL A 103 0.94 3.23 14.51
C VAL A 103 0.86 1.72 14.76
N CYS A 104 0.57 0.92 13.74
CA CYS A 104 0.55 -0.54 13.85
C CYS A 104 1.92 -1.10 14.25
N PHE A 105 3.01 -0.55 13.71
CA PHE A 105 4.36 -0.99 14.10
C PHE A 105 4.67 -0.64 15.55
N ASN A 106 4.27 0.56 16.01
CA ASN A 106 4.43 0.94 17.41
C ASN A 106 3.70 -0.03 18.35
N TYR A 107 2.50 -0.49 18.01
CA TYR A 107 1.83 -1.54 18.76
C TYR A 107 2.61 -2.87 18.76
N LEU A 108 3.08 -3.33 17.58
CA LEU A 108 3.85 -4.58 17.46
C LEU A 108 5.20 -4.55 18.19
N PHE A 109 5.77 -3.37 18.41
CA PHE A 109 6.97 -3.16 19.24
C PHE A 109 6.64 -2.72 20.67
N GLU A 110 5.42 -2.98 21.14
CA GLU A 110 4.95 -2.77 22.53
C GLU A 110 5.12 -1.32 23.01
N SER A 111 5.02 -0.36 22.09
CA SER A 111 5.13 1.07 22.39
C SER A 111 3.76 1.74 22.60
N PHE A 112 2.67 1.12 22.12
CA PHE A 112 1.28 1.56 22.35
C PHE A 112 0.41 0.39 22.79
N ASP A 113 -0.56 0.64 23.66
CA ASP A 113 -1.49 -0.39 24.15
C ASP A 113 -2.72 -0.58 23.24
N ASN A 114 -3.19 0.49 22.60
CA ASN A 114 -4.38 0.45 21.74
C ASN A 114 -4.18 1.31 20.47
N PRO A 115 -3.77 0.69 19.34
CA PRO A 115 -3.47 1.42 18.11
C PRO A 115 -4.73 2.03 17.50
N TRP A 116 -5.93 1.49 17.80
CA TRP A 116 -7.18 1.94 17.21
C TRP A 116 -7.54 3.37 17.58
N ILE A 117 -7.20 3.79 18.80
CA ILE A 117 -7.46 5.17 19.26
C ILE A 117 -6.66 6.16 18.42
N TYR A 118 -5.41 5.85 18.12
CA TYR A 118 -4.54 6.67 17.28
C TYR A 118 -4.99 6.65 15.82
N CYS A 119 -5.33 5.47 15.27
CA CYS A 119 -5.89 5.35 13.92
C CYS A 119 -7.19 6.16 13.76
N LYS A 120 -8.09 6.18 14.75
CA LYS A 120 -9.29 7.03 14.70
C LYS A 120 -8.95 8.51 14.69
N ARG A 121 -7.98 8.94 15.51
CA ARG A 121 -7.53 10.35 15.54
C ARG A 121 -6.91 10.76 14.20
N LEU A 122 -6.16 9.86 13.57
CA LEU A 122 -5.55 10.10 12.26
C LEU A 122 -6.58 10.30 11.14
N LEU A 123 -7.84 9.83 11.27
CA LEU A 123 -8.86 10.06 10.25
C LEU A 123 -9.14 11.55 10.00
N TRP A 124 -8.82 12.43 10.96
CA TRP A 124 -8.89 13.89 10.78
C TRP A 124 -7.98 14.43 9.67
N LEU A 125 -6.95 13.68 9.25
CA LEU A 125 -6.14 14.05 8.09
C LEU A 125 -6.97 14.18 6.82
N ILE A 126 -7.96 13.31 6.61
CA ILE A 126 -8.77 13.32 5.38
C ILE A 126 -9.52 14.66 5.22
N PRO A 127 -10.37 15.09 6.16
CA PRO A 127 -11.06 16.38 6.03
C PRO A 127 -10.09 17.58 6.11
N PHE A 128 -8.87 17.42 6.61
CA PHE A 128 -7.86 18.48 6.60
C PHE A 128 -7.16 18.62 5.23
N VAL A 129 -6.85 17.50 4.57
CA VAL A 129 -6.17 17.47 3.26
C VAL A 129 -7.12 17.90 2.13
N ILE A 130 -8.43 17.69 2.28
CA ILE A 130 -9.42 18.13 1.29
C ILE A 130 -9.32 19.65 1.02
N PRO A 131 -9.49 20.57 2.00
CA PRO A 131 -9.30 22.00 1.77
C PRO A 131 -7.92 22.36 1.23
N LEU A 132 -6.85 21.72 1.73
CA LEU A 132 -5.49 21.96 1.27
C LEU A 132 -5.34 21.73 -0.24
N SER A 133 -6.05 20.72 -0.77
CA SER A 133 -6.07 20.45 -2.20
C SER A 133 -6.65 21.59 -3.03
N TYR A 134 -7.55 22.42 -2.50
CA TYR A 134 -8.09 23.59 -3.21
C TYR A 134 -7.12 24.77 -3.25
N LEU A 135 -6.17 24.83 -2.32
CA LEU A 135 -5.28 25.97 -2.14
C LEU A 135 -3.99 25.86 -2.96
N ILE A 136 -3.61 24.65 -3.37
CA ILE A 136 -2.32 24.35 -4.01
C ILE A 136 -2.57 23.79 -5.42
N PRO A 137 -1.79 24.23 -6.43
CA PRO A 137 -1.86 23.62 -7.76
C PRO A 137 -1.47 22.14 -7.74
N ASP A 138 -2.08 21.36 -8.62
CA ASP A 138 -2.12 19.89 -8.57
C ASP A 138 -0.71 19.30 -8.50
N PHE A 139 0.16 19.71 -9.43
CA PHE A 139 1.53 19.23 -9.49
C PHE A 139 2.30 19.39 -8.18
N TYR A 140 2.22 20.57 -7.55
CA TYR A 140 2.89 20.85 -6.29
C TYR A 140 2.24 20.10 -5.13
N PHE A 141 0.92 19.95 -5.15
CA PHE A 141 0.19 19.21 -4.14
C PHE A 141 0.56 17.72 -4.15
N ILE A 142 0.54 17.08 -5.32
CA ILE A 142 0.94 15.67 -5.48
C ILE A 142 2.38 15.49 -5.00
N SER A 143 3.30 16.30 -5.51
CA SER A 143 4.72 16.25 -5.14
C SER A 143 4.94 16.42 -3.63
N PHE A 144 4.20 17.32 -2.99
CA PHE A 144 4.27 17.56 -1.55
C PHE A 144 3.82 16.34 -0.75
N ILE A 145 2.69 15.72 -1.13
CA ILE A 145 2.16 14.53 -0.46
C ILE A 145 3.12 13.35 -0.64
N ASP A 146 3.70 13.17 -1.83
CA ASP A 146 4.65 12.09 -2.11
C ASP A 146 5.92 12.22 -1.27
N ILE A 147 6.48 13.43 -1.17
CA ILE A 147 7.64 13.70 -0.30
C ILE A 147 7.31 13.40 1.16
N LEU A 148 6.12 13.81 1.63
CA LEU A 148 5.70 13.56 3.00
C LEU A 148 5.48 12.06 3.27
N GLY A 149 4.83 11.35 2.36
CA GLY A 149 4.63 9.90 2.42
C GLY A 149 5.97 9.13 2.39
N PHE A 150 6.90 9.56 1.54
CA PHE A 150 8.27 9.04 1.52
C PHE A 150 8.97 9.27 2.86
N ALA A 151 8.92 10.48 3.41
CA ALA A 151 9.54 10.81 4.70
C ALA A 151 8.99 9.95 5.85
N ILE A 152 7.66 9.74 5.90
CA ILE A 152 7.01 8.89 6.90
C ILE A 152 7.46 7.43 6.75
N SER A 153 7.41 6.89 5.53
CA SER A 153 7.72 5.48 5.26
C SER A 153 9.21 5.14 5.44
N ILE A 154 10.13 6.02 5.03
CA ILE A 154 11.56 5.80 5.24
C ILE A 154 11.94 5.94 6.72
N SER A 155 11.33 6.89 7.43
CA SER A 155 11.54 7.03 8.88
C SER A 155 11.03 5.79 9.63
N THR A 156 9.86 5.27 9.23
CA THR A 156 9.29 4.04 9.79
C THR A 156 10.17 2.82 9.52
N PHE A 157 10.75 2.73 8.32
CA PHE A 157 11.73 1.69 7.96
C PHE A 157 12.97 1.74 8.87
N ILE A 158 13.64 2.90 8.94
CA ILE A 158 14.87 3.07 9.72
C ILE A 158 14.61 2.81 11.20
N TRP A 159 13.52 3.36 11.73
CA TRP A 159 13.14 3.20 13.13
C TRP A 159 12.84 1.73 13.48
N SER A 160 12.01 1.05 12.68
CA SER A 160 11.63 -0.34 12.95
C SER A 160 12.83 -1.30 12.79
N LEU A 161 13.69 -1.07 11.79
CA LEU A 161 14.93 -1.83 11.62
C LEU A 161 15.85 -1.68 12.84
N ASN A 162 16.07 -0.44 13.30
CA ASN A 162 16.87 -0.17 14.49
C ASN A 162 16.31 -0.85 15.75
N ARG A 163 14.99 -0.89 15.92
CA ARG A 163 14.34 -1.56 17.05
C ARG A 163 14.55 -3.07 17.00
N ILE A 164 14.40 -3.70 15.84
CA ILE A 164 14.61 -5.13 15.65
C ILE A 164 16.07 -5.50 15.97
N LEU A 165 17.03 -4.75 15.43
CA LEU A 165 18.46 -5.00 15.64
C LEU A 165 18.86 -4.82 17.11
N LYS A 166 18.41 -3.76 17.77
CA LYS A 166 18.73 -3.51 19.20
C LYS A 166 18.07 -4.52 20.14
N ALA A 167 16.84 -4.93 19.84
CA ALA A 167 16.09 -5.89 20.67
C ALA A 167 16.35 -7.35 20.30
N ASN A 168 17.26 -7.62 19.35
CA ASN A 168 17.60 -8.95 18.83
C ASN A 168 16.37 -9.81 18.51
N LYS A 169 15.34 -9.20 17.89
CA LYS A 169 14.08 -9.86 17.57
C LYS A 169 14.29 -10.87 16.43
N SER A 170 13.40 -11.86 16.33
CA SER A 170 13.50 -12.90 15.32
C SER A 170 13.45 -12.36 13.89
N ILE A 171 13.98 -13.13 12.94
CA ILE A 171 14.02 -12.79 11.51
C ILE A 171 12.63 -12.44 10.95
N LEU A 172 11.56 -13.00 11.52
CA LEU A 172 10.18 -12.74 11.11
C LEU A 172 9.77 -11.26 11.25
N TYR A 173 10.35 -10.53 12.21
CA TYR A 173 10.03 -9.11 12.40
C TYR A 173 10.59 -8.24 11.28
N PHE A 174 11.60 -8.69 10.51
CA PHE A 174 12.15 -7.94 9.38
C PHE A 174 11.15 -7.77 8.21
N ASN A 175 10.06 -8.54 8.21
CA ASN A 175 8.96 -8.34 7.26
C ASN A 175 8.29 -6.97 7.42
N LEU A 176 8.29 -6.40 8.63
CA LEU A 176 7.73 -5.08 8.91
C LEU A 176 8.54 -3.94 8.25
N PRO A 177 9.85 -3.77 8.53
CA PRO A 177 10.64 -2.76 7.82
C PRO A 177 10.65 -3.02 6.31
N PHE A 178 10.68 -4.28 5.86
CA PHE A 178 10.60 -4.59 4.43
C PHE A 178 9.31 -4.03 3.78
N LEU A 179 8.17 -4.16 4.45
CA LEU A 179 6.91 -3.56 3.98
C LEU A 179 7.02 -2.03 3.86
N SER A 180 7.60 -1.39 4.87
CA SER A 180 7.80 0.06 4.90
C SER A 180 8.77 0.53 3.79
N LEU A 181 9.78 -0.28 3.48
CA LEU A 181 10.71 -0.03 2.39
C LEU A 181 9.99 -0.09 1.03
N LEU A 182 9.16 -1.11 0.79
CA LEU A 182 8.37 -1.21 -0.45
C LEU A 182 7.44 0.00 -0.63
N ILE A 183 6.78 0.44 0.45
CA ILE A 183 5.95 1.65 0.44
C ILE A 183 6.80 2.89 0.10
N SER A 184 8.01 3.02 0.67
CA SER A 184 8.89 4.15 0.35
C SER A 184 9.33 4.17 -1.11
N ILE A 185 9.63 3.00 -1.69
CA ILE A 185 9.97 2.87 -3.11
C ILE A 185 8.79 3.28 -4.00
N CYS A 186 7.56 2.93 -3.58
CA CYS A 186 6.35 3.35 -4.27
C CYS A 186 6.24 4.88 -4.38
N PHE A 187 6.47 5.61 -3.27
CA PHE A 187 6.44 7.08 -3.29
C PHE A 187 7.53 7.68 -4.18
N VAL A 188 8.72 7.08 -4.23
CA VAL A 188 9.80 7.52 -5.13
C VAL A 188 9.39 7.36 -6.60
N PHE A 189 8.75 6.24 -6.95
CA PHE A 189 8.23 6.03 -8.31
C PHE A 189 7.08 6.98 -8.66
N ASP A 190 6.15 7.24 -7.73
CA ASP A 190 5.04 8.17 -7.99
C ASP A 190 5.55 9.61 -8.19
N PHE A 191 6.49 10.03 -7.34
CA PHE A 191 7.13 11.35 -7.43
C PHE A 191 7.88 11.54 -8.75
N PHE A 192 8.76 10.59 -9.13
CA PHE A 192 9.47 10.68 -10.40
C PHE A 192 8.54 10.51 -11.61
N GLY A 193 7.51 9.68 -11.49
CA GLY A 193 6.47 9.53 -12.50
C GLY A 193 5.76 10.85 -12.77
N THR A 194 5.41 11.57 -11.70
CA THR A 194 4.74 12.88 -11.75
C THR A 194 5.67 13.97 -12.29
N ILE A 195 6.92 14.05 -11.84
CA ILE A 195 7.88 15.08 -12.28
C ILE A 195 8.29 14.92 -13.74
N PHE A 196 8.57 13.68 -14.17
CA PHE A 196 9.09 13.42 -15.51
C PHE A 196 8.02 12.99 -16.52
N ASP A 197 6.75 12.97 -16.10
CA ASP A 197 5.59 12.47 -16.87
C ASP A 197 5.85 11.08 -17.49
N LYS A 198 6.41 10.17 -16.67
CA LYS A 198 6.80 8.82 -17.11
C LYS A 198 5.77 7.80 -16.65
N LYS A 199 4.90 7.39 -17.58
CA LYS A 199 3.89 6.33 -17.36
C LYS A 199 4.44 5.03 -16.77
N ASN A 200 5.67 4.65 -17.13
CA ASN A 200 6.29 3.44 -16.60
C ASN A 200 6.54 3.53 -15.07
N PHE A 201 6.90 4.71 -14.55
CA PHE A 201 7.10 4.88 -13.11
C PHE A 201 5.78 4.90 -12.37
N LEU A 202 4.78 5.60 -12.90
CA LEU A 202 3.43 5.61 -12.34
C LEU A 202 2.78 4.20 -12.37
N PHE A 203 3.09 3.38 -13.39
CA PHE A 203 2.69 1.97 -13.42
C PHE A 203 3.26 1.19 -12.24
N PHE A 204 4.55 1.36 -11.92
CA PHE A 204 5.15 0.72 -10.75
C PHE A 204 4.55 1.25 -9.43
N ALA A 205 4.22 2.54 -9.38
CA ALA A 205 3.54 3.14 -8.23
C ALA A 205 2.12 2.59 -8.02
N GLU A 206 1.39 2.23 -9.07
CA GLU A 206 0.10 1.52 -8.94
C GLU A 206 0.29 0.03 -8.61
N PHE A 207 1.30 -0.61 -9.19
CA PHE A 207 1.50 -2.05 -9.04
C PHE A 207 2.03 -2.46 -7.65
N ILE A 208 3.02 -1.74 -7.11
CA ILE A 208 3.70 -2.08 -5.85
C ILE A 208 2.72 -2.15 -4.66
N PRO A 209 1.79 -1.19 -4.45
CA PRO A 209 0.86 -1.27 -3.33
C PRO A 209 -0.09 -2.48 -3.42
N GLY A 210 -0.48 -2.90 -4.64
CA GLY A 210 -1.25 -4.13 -4.83
C GLY A 210 -0.45 -5.37 -4.39
N LEU A 211 0.83 -5.44 -4.74
CA LEU A 211 1.75 -6.48 -4.25
C LEU A 211 1.92 -6.44 -2.73
N VAL A 212 2.06 -5.25 -2.16
CA VAL A 212 2.19 -5.03 -0.70
C VAL A 212 0.97 -5.60 0.02
N ILE A 213 -0.26 -5.33 -0.48
CA ILE A 213 -1.49 -5.91 0.09
C ILE A 213 -1.44 -7.44 0.03
N CYS A 214 -1.17 -8.03 -1.15
CA CYS A 214 -1.03 -9.48 -1.29
C CYS A 214 0.00 -10.07 -0.32
N TYR A 215 1.15 -9.42 -0.19
CA TYR A 215 2.22 -9.82 0.71
C TYR A 215 1.77 -9.78 2.17
N THR A 216 1.07 -8.72 2.61
CA THR A 216 0.55 -8.65 3.99
C THR A 216 -0.46 -9.76 4.29
N ILE A 217 -1.29 -10.15 3.34
CA ILE A 217 -2.26 -11.24 3.51
C ILE A 217 -1.55 -12.60 3.63
N LEU A 218 -0.52 -12.83 2.83
CA LEU A 218 0.34 -14.01 2.97
C LEU A 218 1.02 -14.03 4.34
N LEU A 219 1.57 -12.89 4.77
CA LEU A 219 2.14 -12.76 6.11
C LEU A 219 1.10 -13.04 7.19
N GLU A 220 -0.14 -12.58 7.03
CA GLU A 220 -1.20 -12.83 7.98
C GLU A 220 -1.55 -14.31 8.09
N ARG A 221 -1.57 -15.03 6.97
CA ARG A 221 -1.92 -16.44 6.94
C ARG A 221 -0.81 -17.35 7.46
N PHE A 222 0.45 -17.03 7.18
CA PHE A 222 1.57 -17.91 7.51
C PHE A 222 2.31 -17.51 8.80
N PHE A 223 2.32 -16.24 9.17
CA PHE A 223 3.17 -15.73 10.24
C PHE A 223 2.41 -14.99 11.36
N LEU A 224 1.40 -14.16 11.07
CA LEU A 224 0.60 -13.54 12.16
C LEU A 224 -0.33 -14.47 12.95
N PRO A 225 -0.72 -15.71 12.54
CA PRO A 225 -1.43 -16.58 13.47
C PRO A 225 -0.55 -16.94 14.66
N TYR A 226 0.78 -16.80 14.52
CA TYR A 226 1.78 -17.00 15.56
C TYR A 226 2.03 -15.76 16.42
N SER A 227 1.97 -14.52 15.89
CA SER A 227 2.16 -13.31 16.70
C SER A 227 1.02 -13.10 17.70
N VAL A 228 -0.23 -13.31 17.25
CA VAL A 228 -1.42 -13.25 18.11
C VAL A 228 -1.50 -14.46 19.05
N LYS A 229 -1.10 -15.66 18.60
CA LYS A 229 -0.97 -16.83 19.49
C LYS A 229 0.15 -16.70 20.52
N LEU A 230 1.30 -16.10 20.21
CA LEU A 230 2.37 -15.89 21.19
C LEU A 230 1.97 -14.86 22.25
N LEU A 231 1.25 -13.80 21.86
CA LEU A 231 0.68 -12.81 22.77
C LEU A 231 -0.39 -13.42 23.70
N LEU A 232 -1.25 -14.31 23.19
CA LEU A 232 -2.19 -15.07 24.03
C LEU A 232 -1.50 -16.15 24.88
N ARG A 233 -0.40 -16.74 24.40
CA ARG A 233 0.36 -17.76 25.14
C ARG A 233 1.24 -17.16 26.24
N SER A 234 1.68 -15.90 26.12
CA SER A 234 2.39 -15.19 27.18
C SER A 234 1.46 -14.67 28.28
N TRP A 235 0.17 -14.46 28.00
CA TRP A 235 -0.85 -14.08 29.00
C TRP A 235 -1.50 -15.27 29.73
N MET A 236 -1.42 -16.49 29.19
CA MET A 236 -1.91 -17.71 29.88
C MET A 236 -0.85 -18.38 30.77
N LEU A 237 0.33 -17.78 30.93
CA LEU A 237 1.44 -18.32 31.73
C LEU A 237 2.04 -17.33 32.74
N THR A 238 1.29 -16.29 33.10
CA THR A 238 1.55 -15.39 34.24
C THR A 238 0.23 -15.06 34.91
#